data_AF-A0A963FPH9-F1
#
_entry.id   AF-A0A963FPH9-F1
#
_cell.length_a   1.000
_cell.length_b   1.000
_cell.length_c   1.000
_cell.angle_alpha   90.00
_cell.angle_beta   90.00
_cell.angle_gamma   90.00
#
_symmetry.space_group_name_H-M   'P 1'
#
loop_
_entity.id
_entity.type
_entity.pdbx_description
1 polymer ?
#
loop_
_entity_poly.entity_id
_entity_poly.type
_entity_poly.pdbx_seq_one_letter_code
_entity_poly.pdbx_strand_id
1 'polypeptide(L)'
;MNMKHYIGLFLFTFAATSGYTQETESTSVLDRVTDCDILAAHPNDPARHAEGVFDDEIIPELVLETCEQSITSAQSEDEWARFAFQFGRGLLAAGNAKEAIEQFVEAAKAGSAAAEGYLGDAYQYGEGVSVDIVQALKHYRAAVDGGFGIAETQISGLTFDKNNFVAPELIGGVYSRNSSLDSIGANEVERNHLFTFVETLLRECGSFLNPDELKTLYDFRYPNGWAAELEATNLDLLKSTSLAEYDAKRFEEFYGCDGAVATQMFRNLSSMLGSKKKIQTVKASEPEKQDAEPSRAGIWNALRRRSDD
;
A
#
# COMPACT_ATOMS: atom_id res chain seq x y z
N MET A 1 -8.48 101.16 -17.35
CA MET A 1 -7.14 100.75 -16.87
C MET A 1 -6.57 99.72 -17.85
N ASN A 2 -5.34 99.97 -18.30
CA ASN A 2 -4.33 99.08 -18.91
C ASN A 2 -4.53 98.42 -20.30
N MET A 3 -3.80 98.98 -21.27
CA MET A 3 -2.65 98.39 -22.03
C MET A 3 -2.37 96.89 -21.82
N LYS A 4 -1.86 96.07 -22.76
CA LYS A 4 -1.15 96.25 -24.04
C LYS A 4 -1.03 94.86 -24.70
N HIS A 5 -0.76 94.83 -26.01
CA HIS A 5 -0.20 93.67 -26.74
C HIS A 5 1.10 93.15 -26.08
N TYR A 6 1.44 91.85 -26.22
CA TYR A 6 2.74 91.39 -26.74
C TYR A 6 2.78 89.85 -26.99
N ILE A 7 3.57 89.54 -28.02
CA ILE A 7 3.95 88.30 -28.70
C ILE A 7 4.68 87.26 -27.82
N GLY A 8 4.47 85.97 -28.08
CA GLY A 8 5.60 85.04 -28.29
C GLY A 8 5.74 83.77 -27.44
N LEU A 9 6.14 82.71 -28.15
CA LEU A 9 6.99 81.57 -27.74
C LEU A 9 6.31 80.25 -27.32
N PHE A 10 6.42 79.28 -28.24
CA PHE A 10 6.24 77.84 -28.06
C PHE A 10 7.35 77.28 -27.17
N LEU A 11 6.99 76.55 -26.11
CA LEU A 11 7.89 75.66 -25.37
C LEU A 11 7.22 74.29 -25.24
N PHE A 12 7.83 73.29 -25.86
CA PHE A 12 7.47 71.87 -25.75
C PHE A 12 7.85 71.37 -24.35
N THR A 13 6.89 70.90 -23.57
CA THR A 13 7.14 70.14 -22.34
C THR A 13 7.28 68.66 -22.67
N PHE A 14 8.49 68.13 -22.51
CA PHE A 14 8.75 66.68 -22.48
C PHE A 14 8.26 66.12 -21.14
N ALA A 15 7.28 65.22 -21.16
CA ALA A 15 6.93 64.41 -20.00
C ALA A 15 7.94 63.26 -19.88
N ALA A 16 8.77 63.27 -18.84
CA ALA A 16 9.63 62.15 -18.51
C ALA A 16 8.76 61.03 -17.91
N THR A 17 8.47 59.99 -18.69
CA THR A 17 7.99 58.72 -18.15
C THR A 17 9.18 58.03 -17.50
N SER A 18 9.23 58.06 -16.17
CA SER A 18 10.10 57.17 -15.40
C SER A 18 9.68 55.73 -15.70
N GLY A 19 10.44 55.05 -16.55
CA GLY A 19 10.34 53.60 -16.72
C GLY A 19 10.80 52.94 -15.42
N TYR A 20 9.86 52.60 -14.55
CA TYR A 20 10.10 51.69 -13.45
C TYR A 20 10.12 50.29 -14.06
N THR A 21 11.30 49.78 -14.36
CA THR A 21 11.47 48.36 -14.66
C THR A 21 11.24 47.62 -13.33
N GLN A 22 10.09 46.95 -13.20
CA GLN A 22 9.95 45.90 -12.18
C GLN A 22 10.97 44.80 -12.54
N GLU A 23 12.07 44.75 -11.79
CA GLU A 23 12.88 43.54 -11.71
C GLU A 23 11.98 42.44 -11.14
N THR A 24 11.63 41.47 -11.98
CA THR A 24 11.05 40.22 -11.51
C THR A 24 12.16 39.51 -10.73
N GLU A 25 12.12 39.57 -9.40
CA GLU A 25 12.96 38.75 -8.53
C GLU A 25 12.79 37.29 -8.94
N SER A 26 13.83 36.70 -9.52
CA SER A 26 13.88 35.25 -9.70
C SER A 26 14.05 34.65 -8.31
N THR A 27 12.95 34.20 -7.69
CA THR A 27 13.01 33.42 -6.44
C THR A 27 14.05 32.32 -6.60
N SER A 28 15.08 32.33 -5.76
CA SER A 28 16.14 31.35 -5.82
C SER A 28 15.57 29.98 -5.43
N VAL A 29 16.16 28.89 -5.93
CA VAL A 29 15.75 27.52 -5.54
C VAL A 29 15.87 27.30 -4.03
N LEU A 30 16.82 27.98 -3.37
CA LEU A 30 16.99 27.95 -1.92
C LEU A 30 15.85 28.66 -1.16
N ASP A 31 15.14 29.58 -1.80
CA ASP A 31 14.02 30.31 -1.19
C ASP A 31 12.74 29.45 -1.11
N ARG A 32 12.75 28.24 -1.69
CA ARG A 32 11.63 27.29 -1.75
C ARG A 32 11.81 26.03 -0.89
N VAL A 33 12.92 25.95 -0.14
CA VAL A 33 13.21 24.87 0.81
C VAL A 33 12.77 25.31 2.19
N THR A 34 12.02 24.48 2.90
CA THR A 34 11.54 24.75 4.26
C THR A 34 12.21 23.86 5.30
N ASP A 35 12.06 24.19 6.58
CA ASP A 35 12.50 23.32 7.67
C ASP A 35 11.78 21.96 7.62
N CYS A 36 10.52 21.92 7.18
CA CYS A 36 9.79 20.67 6.96
C CYS A 36 10.47 19.78 5.91
N ASP A 37 10.94 20.38 4.79
CA ASP A 37 11.68 19.64 3.77
C ASP A 37 12.97 19.04 4.36
N ILE A 38 13.73 19.82 5.12
CA ILE A 38 15.01 19.38 5.72
C ILE A 38 14.80 18.25 6.73
N LEU A 39 13.72 18.29 7.50
CA LEU A 39 13.49 17.36 8.61
C LEU A 39 12.71 16.11 8.19
N ALA A 40 11.98 16.14 7.08
CA ALA A 40 11.01 15.10 6.75
C ALA A 40 10.88 14.77 5.26
N ALA A 41 11.70 15.32 4.35
CA ALA A 41 11.75 14.83 2.97
C ALA A 41 12.17 13.35 2.93
N HIS A 42 11.53 12.53 2.09
CA HIS A 42 11.92 11.13 1.94
C HIS A 42 13.06 11.02 0.91
N PRO A 43 14.12 10.21 1.15
CA PRO A 43 15.29 10.12 0.24
C PRO A 43 14.95 9.74 -1.20
N ASN A 44 13.90 8.94 -1.39
CA ASN A 44 13.44 8.48 -2.70
C ASN A 44 12.19 9.20 -3.21
N ASP A 45 11.72 10.25 -2.52
CA ASP A 45 10.61 11.04 -3.03
C ASP A 45 11.07 11.83 -4.28
N PRO A 46 10.41 11.65 -5.45
CA PRO A 46 10.74 12.39 -6.66
C PRO A 46 10.45 13.89 -6.54
N ALA A 47 9.57 14.29 -5.61
CA ALA A 47 9.18 15.69 -5.36
C ALA A 47 9.93 16.33 -4.18
N ARG A 48 11.02 15.73 -3.68
CA ARG A 48 11.78 16.29 -2.55
C ARG A 48 12.55 17.56 -2.92
N HIS A 49 12.64 18.49 -1.97
CA HIS A 49 13.39 19.76 -2.12
C HIS A 49 14.62 19.87 -1.21
N ALA A 50 14.84 18.89 -0.34
CA ALA A 50 16.02 18.79 0.53
C ALA A 50 16.65 17.41 0.43
N GLU A 51 17.78 17.23 1.11
CA GLU A 51 18.30 15.90 1.40
C GLU A 51 17.24 15.10 2.19
N GLY A 52 17.12 13.82 1.88
CA GLY A 52 16.10 12.99 2.52
C GLY A 52 16.54 12.54 3.92
N VAL A 53 15.57 12.43 4.81
CA VAL A 53 15.69 11.86 6.15
C VAL A 53 15.05 10.48 6.14
N PHE A 54 15.77 9.45 6.57
CA PHE A 54 15.19 8.10 6.67
C PHE A 54 14.12 8.03 7.77
N ASP A 55 13.14 7.13 7.64
CA ASP A 55 12.01 7.06 8.58
C ASP A 55 12.43 6.88 10.04
N ASP A 56 13.56 6.21 10.30
CA ASP A 56 14.12 5.98 11.63
C ASP A 56 14.91 7.13 12.21
N GLU A 57 15.23 8.13 11.39
CA GLU A 57 15.95 9.34 11.77
C GLU A 57 15.00 10.52 12.02
N ILE A 58 13.71 10.36 11.70
CA ILE A 58 12.69 11.38 11.93
C ILE A 58 12.57 11.64 13.44
N ILE A 59 12.70 12.92 13.81
CA ILE A 59 12.40 13.43 15.15
C ILE A 59 10.98 13.98 15.11
N PRO A 60 9.97 13.26 15.63
CA PRO A 60 8.57 13.60 15.38
C PRO A 60 8.19 14.98 15.91
N GLU A 61 8.70 15.34 17.08
CA GLU A 61 8.40 16.61 17.75
C GLU A 61 8.77 17.83 16.89
N LEU A 62 9.91 17.79 16.21
CA LEU A 62 10.36 18.88 15.33
C LEU A 62 9.60 18.88 14.00
N VAL A 63 9.37 17.69 13.43
CA VAL A 63 8.68 17.54 12.14
C VAL A 63 7.24 18.03 12.23
N LEU A 64 6.51 17.62 13.28
CA LEU A 64 5.09 17.97 13.41
C LEU A 64 4.89 19.50 13.51
N GLU A 65 5.71 20.19 14.31
CA GLU A 65 5.62 21.64 14.45
C GLU A 65 5.95 22.37 13.13
N THR A 66 7.07 22.02 12.49
CA THR A 66 7.56 22.72 11.29
C THR A 66 6.71 22.43 10.06
N CYS A 67 6.24 21.21 9.90
CA CYS A 67 5.40 20.84 8.76
C CYS A 67 3.97 21.36 8.88
N GLU A 68 3.40 21.48 10.09
CA GLU A 68 2.09 22.12 10.27
C GLU A 68 2.11 23.60 9.84
N GLN A 69 3.19 24.31 10.18
CA GLN A 69 3.41 25.69 9.71
C GLN A 69 3.54 25.75 8.19
N SER A 70 4.32 24.83 7.62
CA SER A 70 4.56 24.75 6.17
C SER A 70 3.27 24.48 5.40
N ILE A 71 2.43 23.53 5.86
CA ILE A 71 1.10 23.25 5.30
C ILE A 71 0.22 24.50 5.31
N THR A 72 0.20 25.25 6.41
CA THR A 72 -0.63 26.46 6.55
C THR A 72 -0.17 27.59 5.61
N SER A 73 1.12 27.63 5.30
CA SER A 73 1.74 28.62 4.41
C SER A 73 1.84 28.17 2.94
N ALA A 74 1.38 26.97 2.59
CA ALA A 74 1.52 26.41 1.26
C ALA A 74 0.87 27.32 0.21
N GLN A 75 1.59 27.61 -0.86
CA GLN A 75 1.18 28.54 -1.91
C GLN A 75 0.62 27.83 -3.15
N SER A 76 0.79 26.51 -3.22
CA SER A 76 0.30 25.66 -4.30
C SER A 76 -0.17 24.31 -3.79
N GLU A 77 -0.95 23.60 -4.62
CA GLU A 77 -1.37 22.23 -4.36
C GLU A 77 -0.18 21.27 -4.27
N ASP A 78 0.85 21.45 -5.11
CA ASP A 78 2.08 20.64 -5.07
C ASP A 78 2.86 20.84 -3.77
N GLU A 79 2.99 22.08 -3.28
CA GLU A 79 3.64 22.37 -1.99
C GLU A 79 2.85 21.75 -0.85
N TRP A 80 1.53 21.90 -0.88
CA TRP A 80 0.64 21.32 0.11
C TRP A 80 0.77 19.79 0.12
N ALA A 81 0.74 19.13 -1.04
CA ALA A 81 0.84 17.67 -1.16
C ALA A 81 2.16 17.15 -0.56
N ARG A 82 3.26 17.82 -0.89
CA ARG A 82 4.59 17.52 -0.34
C ARG A 82 4.61 17.69 1.18
N PHE A 83 4.14 18.82 1.71
CA PHE A 83 4.16 19.05 3.16
C PHE A 83 3.19 18.14 3.92
N ALA A 84 2.02 17.84 3.36
CA ALA A 84 1.08 16.88 3.92
C ALA A 84 1.69 15.47 3.99
N PHE A 85 2.42 15.04 2.94
CA PHE A 85 3.16 13.79 2.96
C PHE A 85 4.24 13.79 4.06
N GLN A 86 5.08 14.83 4.11
CA GLN A 86 6.16 14.96 5.10
C GLN A 86 5.61 15.00 6.55
N PHE A 87 4.51 15.73 6.78
CA PHE A 87 3.79 15.73 8.05
C PHE A 87 3.23 14.35 8.40
N GLY A 88 2.67 13.63 7.42
CA GLY A 88 2.23 12.25 7.56
C GLY A 88 3.34 11.31 8.03
N ARG A 89 4.57 11.46 7.49
CA ARG A 89 5.74 10.71 7.98
C ARG A 89 6.06 11.02 9.44
N GLY A 90 5.98 12.29 9.84
CA GLY A 90 6.12 12.73 11.23
C GLY A 90 5.06 12.12 12.17
N LEU A 91 3.80 12.10 11.73
CA LEU A 91 2.70 11.48 12.48
C LEU A 91 2.93 9.97 12.66
N LEU A 92 3.39 9.29 11.61
CA LEU A 92 3.70 7.87 11.65
C LEU A 92 4.84 7.59 12.65
N ALA A 93 5.91 8.37 12.60
CA ALA A 93 7.02 8.28 13.56
C ALA A 93 6.60 8.58 15.01
N ALA A 94 5.59 9.42 15.21
CA ALA A 94 4.96 9.68 16.52
C ALA A 94 4.02 8.55 17.00
N GLY A 95 3.76 7.53 16.17
CA GLY A 95 2.81 6.45 16.46
C GLY A 95 1.34 6.78 16.17
N ASN A 96 1.06 7.90 15.50
CA ASN A 96 -0.28 8.34 15.12
C ASN A 96 -0.64 7.84 13.72
N ALA A 97 -0.65 6.52 13.55
CA ALA A 97 -0.81 5.88 12.24
C ALA A 97 -2.10 6.29 11.53
N LYS A 98 -3.23 6.40 12.24
CA LYS A 98 -4.52 6.70 11.61
C LYS A 98 -4.51 8.11 10.99
N GLU A 99 -4.03 9.09 11.73
CA GLU A 99 -3.88 10.47 11.28
C GLU A 99 -2.86 10.55 10.14
N ALA A 100 -1.77 9.77 10.20
CA ALA A 100 -0.80 9.68 9.11
C ALA A 100 -1.45 9.18 7.81
N ILE A 101 -2.28 8.13 7.87
CA ILE A 101 -3.02 7.63 6.71
C ILE A 101 -3.95 8.70 6.15
N GLU A 102 -4.65 9.46 7.00
CA GLU A 102 -5.50 10.56 6.54
C GLU A 102 -4.69 11.60 5.74
N GLN A 103 -3.48 11.94 6.20
CA GLN A 103 -2.58 12.85 5.47
C GLN A 103 -2.07 12.24 4.17
N PHE A 104 -1.67 10.97 4.17
CA PHE A 104 -1.21 10.28 2.96
C PHE A 104 -2.31 10.17 1.91
N VAL A 105 -3.57 9.92 2.32
CA VAL A 105 -4.72 9.90 1.41
C VAL A 105 -4.89 11.24 0.71
N GLU A 106 -4.84 12.35 1.45
CA GLU A 106 -5.01 13.67 0.84
C GLU A 106 -3.79 14.08 0.01
N ALA A 107 -2.57 13.79 0.45
CA ALA A 107 -1.35 14.02 -0.33
C ALA A 107 -1.32 13.20 -1.64
N ALA A 108 -1.75 11.93 -1.61
CA ALA A 108 -1.85 11.07 -2.77
C ALA A 108 -2.90 11.60 -3.78
N LYS A 109 -4.07 12.08 -3.30
CA LYS A 109 -5.07 12.75 -4.15
C LYS A 109 -4.51 13.97 -4.85
N ALA A 110 -3.61 14.69 -4.18
CA ALA A 110 -2.89 15.84 -4.73
C ALA A 110 -1.64 15.46 -5.54
N GLY A 111 -1.43 14.17 -5.85
CA GLY A 111 -0.38 13.70 -6.76
C GLY A 111 0.94 13.26 -6.11
N SER A 112 1.01 13.15 -4.78
CA SER A 112 2.23 12.66 -4.12
C SER A 112 2.46 11.17 -4.36
N ALA A 113 3.43 10.85 -5.21
CA ALA A 113 3.84 9.47 -5.50
C ALA A 113 4.39 8.74 -4.26
N ALA A 114 5.10 9.46 -3.39
CA ALA A 114 5.60 8.89 -2.15
C ALA A 114 4.46 8.56 -1.18
N ALA A 115 3.42 9.41 -1.09
CA ALA A 115 2.24 9.10 -0.28
C ALA A 115 1.51 7.85 -0.77
N GLU A 116 1.39 7.65 -2.08
CA GLU A 116 0.88 6.39 -2.66
C GLU A 116 1.71 5.18 -2.19
N GLY A 117 3.04 5.30 -2.12
CA GLY A 117 3.91 4.24 -1.58
C GLY A 117 3.60 3.90 -0.13
N TYR A 118 3.41 4.91 0.72
CA TYR A 118 3.08 4.71 2.13
C TYR A 118 1.65 4.19 2.36
N LEU A 119 0.69 4.53 1.49
CA LEU A 119 -0.62 3.87 1.49
C LEU A 119 -0.50 2.39 1.12
N GLY A 120 0.41 2.06 0.19
CA GLY A 120 0.79 0.68 -0.11
C GLY A 120 1.26 -0.08 1.13
N ASP A 121 2.20 0.49 1.87
CA ASP A 121 2.70 -0.06 3.13
C ASP A 121 1.56 -0.23 4.15
N ALA A 122 0.72 0.79 4.32
CA ALA A 122 -0.41 0.77 5.24
C ALA A 122 -1.35 -0.42 4.98
N TYR A 123 -1.70 -0.68 3.72
CA TYR A 123 -2.54 -1.81 3.35
C TYR A 123 -1.81 -3.16 3.37
N GLN A 124 -0.49 -3.20 3.15
CA GLN A 124 0.28 -4.43 3.25
C GLN A 124 0.40 -4.92 4.70
N TYR A 125 0.69 -4.00 5.62
CA TYR A 125 0.99 -4.31 7.02
C TYR A 125 -0.18 -4.07 7.97
N GLY A 126 -1.25 -3.40 7.52
CA GLY A 126 -2.43 -3.12 8.33
C GLY A 126 -2.20 -2.02 9.37
N GLU A 127 -1.38 -1.03 9.02
CA GLU A 127 -1.08 0.10 9.89
C GLU A 127 -2.12 1.20 9.70
N GLY A 128 -2.91 1.48 10.74
CA GLY A 128 -4.04 2.42 10.66
C GLY A 128 -5.24 1.92 9.84
N VAL A 129 -5.07 0.87 9.03
CA VAL A 129 -6.09 0.25 8.16
C VAL A 129 -6.11 -1.28 8.31
N SER A 130 -7.09 -1.96 7.71
CA SER A 130 -7.08 -3.42 7.64
C SER A 130 -6.16 -3.89 6.50
N VAL A 131 -5.41 -4.97 6.72
CA VAL A 131 -4.54 -5.55 5.68
C VAL A 131 -5.36 -5.92 4.43
N ASP A 132 -4.97 -5.40 3.29
CA ASP A 132 -5.55 -5.65 1.97
C ASP A 132 -4.47 -5.59 0.89
N ILE A 133 -3.94 -6.77 0.51
CA ILE A 133 -2.82 -6.86 -0.46
C ILE A 133 -3.21 -6.34 -1.85
N VAL A 134 -4.50 -6.41 -2.21
CA VAL A 134 -4.98 -5.90 -3.51
C VAL A 134 -4.93 -4.38 -3.53
N GLN A 135 -5.35 -3.72 -2.45
CA GLN A 135 -5.18 -2.27 -2.31
C GLN A 135 -3.70 -1.88 -2.23
N ALA A 136 -2.88 -2.64 -1.50
CA ALA A 136 -1.44 -2.39 -1.43
C ALA A 136 -0.80 -2.37 -2.83
N LEU A 137 -1.07 -3.39 -3.65
CA LEU A 137 -0.59 -3.46 -5.03
C LEU A 137 -1.08 -2.29 -5.91
N LYS A 138 -2.32 -1.82 -5.69
CA LYS A 138 -2.86 -0.68 -6.43
C LYS A 138 -2.08 0.59 -6.10
N HIS A 139 -1.87 0.86 -4.82
CA HIS A 139 -1.15 2.02 -4.32
C HIS A 139 0.33 2.00 -4.72
N TYR A 140 1.00 0.86 -4.58
CA TYR A 140 2.40 0.74 -5.04
C TYR A 140 2.56 0.98 -6.54
N ARG A 141 1.65 0.48 -7.38
CA ARG A 141 1.71 0.75 -8.83
C ARG A 141 1.57 2.24 -9.12
N ALA A 142 0.64 2.92 -8.46
CA ALA A 142 0.50 4.38 -8.58
C ALA A 142 1.77 5.12 -8.12
N ALA A 143 2.42 4.66 -7.05
CA ALA A 143 3.68 5.19 -6.58
C ALA A 143 4.80 5.04 -7.63
N VAL A 144 4.94 3.86 -8.23
CA VAL A 144 5.91 3.59 -9.30
C VAL A 144 5.64 4.46 -10.53
N ASP A 145 4.39 4.54 -10.97
CA ASP A 145 3.99 5.40 -12.10
C ASP A 145 4.30 6.88 -11.84
N GLY A 146 4.23 7.31 -10.58
CA GLY A 146 4.61 8.64 -10.11
C GLY A 146 6.11 8.84 -9.84
N GLY A 147 6.94 7.83 -10.05
CA GLY A 147 8.40 7.91 -9.92
C GLY A 147 8.98 7.49 -8.56
N PHE A 148 8.16 6.98 -7.63
CA PHE A 148 8.60 6.46 -6.35
C PHE A 148 9.07 5.00 -6.48
N GLY A 149 10.24 4.81 -7.10
CA GLY A 149 10.73 3.50 -7.56
C GLY A 149 10.91 2.44 -6.46
N ILE A 150 11.08 2.83 -5.19
CA ILE A 150 11.24 1.84 -4.10
C ILE A 150 9.99 0.97 -3.88
N ALA A 151 8.84 1.39 -4.40
CA ALA A 151 7.61 0.59 -4.36
C ALA A 151 7.67 -0.65 -5.27
N GLU A 152 8.56 -0.70 -6.28
CA GLU A 152 8.71 -1.86 -7.17
C GLU A 152 9.09 -3.13 -6.41
N THR A 153 9.99 -3.02 -5.44
CA THR A 153 10.43 -4.14 -4.59
C THR A 153 9.25 -4.73 -3.80
N GLN A 154 8.34 -3.87 -3.33
CA GLN A 154 7.15 -4.31 -2.60
C GLN A 154 6.17 -5.05 -3.53
N ILE A 155 5.97 -4.56 -4.77
CA ILE A 155 5.11 -5.22 -5.76
C ILE A 155 5.58 -6.65 -6.04
N SER A 156 6.90 -6.84 -6.22
CA SER A 156 7.49 -8.15 -6.51
C SER A 156 7.13 -9.19 -5.44
N GLY A 157 7.22 -8.82 -4.16
CA GLY A 157 6.88 -9.71 -3.03
C GLY A 157 5.38 -9.97 -2.83
N LEU A 158 4.50 -9.22 -3.49
CA LEU A 158 3.05 -9.30 -3.33
C LEU A 158 2.30 -9.82 -4.57
N THR A 159 3.02 -10.10 -5.66
CA THR A 159 2.40 -10.48 -6.92
C THR A 159 1.93 -11.93 -6.90
N PHE A 160 0.61 -12.11 -6.97
CA PHE A 160 -0.01 -13.41 -7.23
C PHE A 160 -0.28 -13.56 -8.73
N ASP A 161 0.23 -14.65 -9.32
CA ASP A 161 0.02 -14.99 -10.72
C ASP A 161 -0.77 -16.30 -10.81
N LYS A 162 -2.05 -16.18 -11.14
CA LYS A 162 -2.93 -17.34 -11.30
C LYS A 162 -2.49 -18.29 -12.41
N ASN A 163 -1.74 -17.80 -13.41
CA ASN A 163 -1.32 -18.61 -14.55
C ASN A 163 -0.22 -19.61 -14.17
N ASN A 164 0.32 -19.51 -12.95
CA ASN A 164 1.17 -20.55 -12.39
C ASN A 164 0.39 -21.82 -12.03
N PHE A 165 -0.94 -21.85 -12.10
CA PHE A 165 -1.75 -23.00 -11.69
C PHE A 165 -2.44 -23.67 -12.87
N VAL A 166 -2.72 -24.96 -12.74
CA VAL A 166 -3.48 -25.74 -13.71
C VAL A 166 -4.93 -25.27 -13.76
N ALA A 167 -5.50 -24.89 -12.62
CA ALA A 167 -6.84 -24.31 -12.51
C ALA A 167 -6.80 -22.80 -12.19
N PRO A 168 -6.33 -21.93 -13.11
CA PRO A 168 -6.05 -20.52 -12.83
C PRO A 168 -7.30 -19.75 -12.35
N GLU A 169 -8.47 -20.04 -12.92
CA GLU A 169 -9.70 -19.35 -12.51
C GLU A 169 -10.19 -19.76 -11.11
N LEU A 170 -9.97 -21.03 -10.72
CA LEU A 170 -10.33 -21.51 -9.39
C LEU A 170 -9.42 -20.90 -8.32
N ILE A 171 -8.11 -21.06 -8.47
CA ILE A 171 -7.12 -20.57 -7.50
C ILE A 171 -7.14 -19.04 -7.47
N GLY A 172 -7.26 -18.39 -8.63
CA GLY A 172 -7.41 -16.94 -8.74
C GLY A 172 -8.69 -16.41 -8.11
N GLY A 173 -9.80 -17.16 -8.18
CA GLY A 173 -11.05 -16.84 -7.51
C GLY A 173 -10.91 -16.84 -5.98
N VAL A 174 -10.24 -17.86 -5.43
CA VAL A 174 -9.96 -17.93 -3.98
C VAL A 174 -9.05 -16.78 -3.55
N TYR A 175 -8.03 -16.44 -4.35
CA TYR A 175 -7.13 -15.33 -4.03
C TYR A 175 -7.79 -13.95 -4.15
N SER A 176 -8.53 -13.67 -5.22
CA SER A 176 -8.96 -12.29 -5.57
C SER A 176 -10.23 -11.82 -4.86
N ARG A 177 -10.81 -12.65 -3.99
CA ARG A 177 -11.97 -12.31 -3.16
C ARG A 177 -13.21 -11.96 -3.97
N ASN A 178 -13.68 -12.90 -4.78
CA ASN A 178 -14.96 -12.80 -5.48
C ASN A 178 -15.92 -13.88 -4.96
N SER A 179 -16.99 -13.43 -4.28
CA SER A 179 -18.20 -14.23 -3.99
C SER A 179 -18.02 -15.50 -3.12
N SER A 180 -19.07 -16.32 -3.01
CA SER A 180 -19.07 -17.57 -2.23
C SER A 180 -18.34 -18.69 -2.99
N LEU A 181 -17.92 -19.75 -2.29
CA LEU A 181 -17.31 -20.92 -2.93
C LEU A 181 -18.17 -21.50 -4.04
N ASP A 182 -19.50 -21.49 -3.91
CA ASP A 182 -20.44 -21.99 -4.93
C ASP A 182 -20.32 -21.28 -6.28
N SER A 183 -19.90 -20.01 -6.27
CA SER A 183 -19.70 -19.24 -7.50
C SER A 183 -18.37 -19.57 -8.21
N ILE A 184 -17.36 -20.01 -7.45
CA ILE A 184 -16.04 -20.36 -7.95
C ILE A 184 -16.02 -21.82 -8.41
N GLY A 185 -16.56 -22.73 -7.58
CA GLY A 185 -16.72 -24.14 -7.89
C GLY A 185 -18.17 -24.50 -8.19
N ALA A 186 -18.59 -24.25 -9.43
CA ALA A 186 -19.97 -24.42 -9.86
C ALA A 186 -20.35 -25.90 -10.08
N ASN A 187 -19.38 -26.76 -10.45
CA ASN A 187 -19.62 -28.18 -10.70
C ASN A 187 -18.80 -29.10 -9.78
N GLU A 188 -19.14 -30.39 -9.79
CA GLU A 188 -18.54 -31.42 -8.92
C GLU A 188 -17.01 -31.49 -9.03
N VAL A 189 -16.47 -31.39 -10.25
CA VAL A 189 -15.02 -31.47 -10.51
C VAL A 189 -14.29 -30.26 -9.92
N GLU A 190 -14.85 -29.06 -10.06
CA GLU A 190 -14.28 -27.82 -9.51
C GLU A 190 -14.35 -27.80 -7.99
N ARG A 191 -15.47 -28.25 -7.39
CA ARG A 191 -15.57 -28.39 -5.93
C ARG A 191 -14.57 -29.39 -5.40
N ASN A 192 -14.37 -30.52 -6.10
CA ASN A 192 -13.32 -31.50 -5.76
C ASN A 192 -11.92 -30.90 -5.83
N HIS A 193 -11.62 -30.12 -6.87
CA HIS A 193 -10.32 -29.46 -7.02
C HIS A 193 -10.05 -28.48 -5.88
N LEU A 194 -10.99 -27.57 -5.59
CA LEU A 194 -10.86 -26.60 -4.50
C LEU A 194 -10.74 -27.28 -3.14
N PHE A 195 -11.58 -28.30 -2.88
CA PHE A 195 -11.52 -29.08 -1.65
C PHE A 195 -10.13 -29.73 -1.47
N THR A 196 -9.68 -30.48 -2.47
CA THR A 196 -8.39 -31.20 -2.42
C THR A 196 -7.22 -30.23 -2.30
N PHE A 197 -7.26 -29.10 -3.02
CA PHE A 197 -6.25 -28.06 -2.94
C PHE A 197 -6.13 -27.51 -1.50
N VAL A 198 -7.27 -27.16 -0.89
CA VAL A 198 -7.31 -26.64 0.48
C VAL A 198 -6.89 -27.70 1.50
N GLU A 199 -7.38 -28.93 1.36
CA GLU A 199 -6.99 -30.04 2.25
C GLU A 199 -5.49 -30.32 2.18
N THR A 200 -4.92 -30.27 0.98
CA THR A 200 -3.47 -30.42 0.78
C THR A 200 -2.72 -29.29 1.48
N LEU A 201 -3.12 -28.03 1.28
CA LEU A 201 -2.49 -26.91 1.98
C LEU A 201 -2.64 -26.98 3.50
N LEU A 202 -3.76 -27.49 4.04
CA LEU A 202 -3.92 -27.70 5.48
C LEU A 202 -2.92 -28.73 6.03
N ARG A 203 -2.56 -29.73 5.23
CA ARG A 203 -1.55 -30.72 5.61
C ARG A 203 -0.14 -30.14 5.57
N GLU A 204 0.20 -29.39 4.52
CA GLU A 204 1.56 -28.86 4.34
C GLU A 204 1.81 -27.60 5.21
N CYS A 205 0.85 -26.66 5.25
CA CYS A 205 0.96 -25.40 5.98
C CYS A 205 0.41 -25.43 7.41
N GLY A 206 -0.25 -26.53 7.80
CA GLY A 206 -0.95 -26.63 9.07
C GLY A 206 -2.34 -25.99 9.06
N SER A 207 -2.99 -26.00 10.23
CA SER A 207 -4.39 -25.58 10.37
C SER A 207 -4.53 -24.06 10.40
N PHE A 208 -5.02 -23.48 9.30
CA PHE A 208 -5.47 -22.09 9.19
C PHE A 208 -7.01 -21.95 9.18
N LEU A 209 -7.72 -23.08 9.08
CA LEU A 209 -9.18 -23.16 9.22
C LEU A 209 -9.57 -23.73 10.59
N ASN A 210 -10.66 -23.23 11.15
CA ASN A 210 -11.28 -23.76 12.35
C ASN A 210 -12.24 -24.94 12.05
N PRO A 211 -12.70 -25.70 13.06
CA PRO A 211 -13.57 -26.87 12.83
C PRO A 211 -14.88 -26.59 12.10
N ASP A 212 -15.51 -25.42 12.33
CA ASP A 212 -16.76 -25.06 11.65
C ASP A 212 -16.49 -24.75 10.17
N GLU A 213 -15.39 -24.05 9.87
CA GLU A 213 -14.94 -23.78 8.50
C GLU A 213 -14.59 -25.07 7.75
N LEU A 214 -13.91 -26.02 8.42
CA LEU A 214 -13.65 -27.35 7.87
C LEU A 214 -14.96 -28.06 7.54
N LYS A 215 -15.93 -28.06 8.45
CA LYS A 215 -17.25 -28.64 8.18
C LYS A 215 -17.91 -28.00 6.97
N THR A 216 -17.90 -26.67 6.85
CA THR A 216 -18.44 -25.95 5.69
C THR A 216 -17.71 -26.33 4.40
N LEU A 217 -16.39 -26.53 4.44
CA LEU A 217 -15.61 -26.98 3.29
C LEU A 217 -16.02 -28.41 2.84
N TYR A 218 -16.27 -29.32 3.78
CA TYR A 218 -16.80 -30.66 3.47
C TYR A 218 -18.22 -30.61 2.92
N ASP A 219 -19.10 -29.79 3.51
CA ASP A 219 -20.47 -29.59 3.01
C ASP A 219 -20.47 -29.00 1.58
N PHE A 220 -19.52 -28.10 1.28
CA PHE A 220 -19.28 -27.58 -0.06
C PHE A 220 -18.86 -28.69 -1.04
N ARG A 221 -17.93 -29.57 -0.66
CA ARG A 221 -17.55 -30.71 -1.52
C ARG A 221 -18.73 -31.65 -1.79
N TYR A 222 -19.53 -31.94 -0.77
CA TYR A 222 -20.60 -32.94 -0.78
C TYR A 222 -21.99 -32.32 -0.48
N PRO A 223 -22.56 -31.50 -1.38
CA PRO A 223 -23.81 -30.80 -1.11
C PRO A 223 -25.02 -31.74 -0.91
N ASN A 224 -24.93 -32.98 -1.39
CA ASN A 224 -25.96 -34.02 -1.24
C ASN A 224 -25.60 -35.07 -0.16
N GLY A 225 -24.53 -34.85 0.60
CA GLY A 225 -24.03 -35.75 1.64
C GLY A 225 -22.98 -36.75 1.15
N TRP A 226 -22.06 -37.09 2.07
CA TRP A 226 -20.89 -37.97 1.89
C TRP A 226 -21.17 -39.42 1.44
N ALA A 227 -22.40 -39.91 1.58
CA ALA A 227 -22.75 -41.31 1.28
C ALA A 227 -23.14 -41.56 -0.19
N ALA A 228 -23.16 -40.52 -1.03
CA ALA A 228 -23.72 -40.57 -2.38
C ALA A 228 -22.70 -40.81 -3.52
N GLU A 229 -21.40 -40.73 -3.26
CA GLU A 229 -20.37 -40.73 -4.31
C GLU A 229 -19.41 -41.93 -4.18
N LEU A 230 -19.45 -42.86 -5.13
CA LEU A 230 -18.41 -43.87 -5.33
C LEU A 230 -17.25 -43.24 -6.14
N GLU A 231 -16.50 -42.35 -5.49
CA GLU A 231 -15.41 -41.54 -6.07
C GLU A 231 -14.37 -42.37 -6.82
N ALA A 232 -14.08 -43.58 -6.33
CA ALA A 232 -13.04 -44.47 -6.84
C ALA A 232 -13.22 -44.92 -8.31
N THR A 233 -14.38 -44.64 -8.92
CA THR A 233 -14.67 -45.01 -10.32
C THR A 233 -14.84 -43.82 -11.26
N ASN A 234 -14.87 -42.59 -10.74
CA ASN A 234 -15.02 -41.39 -11.56
C ASN A 234 -13.64 -40.86 -11.97
N LEU A 235 -13.28 -41.10 -13.24
CA LEU A 235 -11.98 -40.72 -13.78
C LEU A 235 -11.73 -39.20 -13.73
N ASP A 236 -12.76 -38.37 -13.85
CA ASP A 236 -12.58 -36.91 -13.87
C ASP A 236 -12.33 -36.36 -12.46
N LEU A 237 -12.91 -36.97 -11.43
CA LEU A 237 -12.59 -36.65 -10.03
C LEU A 237 -11.17 -37.08 -9.67
N LEU A 238 -10.75 -38.29 -10.07
CA LEU A 238 -9.38 -38.77 -9.82
C LEU A 238 -8.33 -37.85 -10.45
N LYS A 239 -8.60 -37.37 -11.67
CA LYS A 239 -7.75 -36.38 -12.34
C LYS A 239 -7.73 -35.05 -11.58
N SER A 240 -8.88 -34.51 -11.20
CA SER A 240 -8.92 -33.22 -10.50
C SER A 240 -8.25 -33.27 -9.13
N THR A 241 -8.33 -34.40 -8.40
CA THR A 241 -7.56 -34.59 -7.17
C THR A 241 -6.06 -34.47 -7.43
N SER A 242 -5.53 -35.17 -8.43
CA SER A 242 -4.10 -35.13 -8.76
C SER A 242 -3.63 -33.73 -9.18
N LEU A 243 -4.45 -33.01 -9.94
CA LEU A 243 -4.15 -31.64 -10.39
C LEU A 243 -4.23 -30.63 -9.24
N ALA A 244 -5.15 -30.82 -8.30
CA ALA A 244 -5.28 -29.96 -7.12
C ALA A 244 -4.11 -30.13 -6.15
N GLU A 245 -3.65 -31.37 -5.93
CA GLU A 245 -2.44 -31.63 -5.13
C GLU A 245 -1.20 -30.99 -5.78
N TYR A 246 -1.11 -31.02 -7.11
CA TYR A 246 -0.06 -30.34 -7.86
C TYR A 246 -0.12 -28.82 -7.68
N ASP A 247 -1.31 -28.22 -7.84
CA ASP A 247 -1.51 -26.78 -7.65
C ASP A 247 -1.17 -26.35 -6.20
N ALA A 248 -1.51 -27.16 -5.20
CA ALA A 248 -1.22 -26.87 -3.80
C ALA A 248 0.29 -26.86 -3.51
N LYS A 249 1.03 -27.85 -4.00
CA LYS A 249 2.50 -27.86 -3.88
C LYS A 249 3.13 -26.68 -4.59
N ARG A 250 2.65 -26.37 -5.80
CA ARG A 250 3.14 -25.22 -6.57
C ARG A 250 2.85 -23.89 -5.86
N PHE A 251 1.71 -23.79 -5.18
CA PHE A 251 1.38 -22.64 -4.34
C PHE A 251 2.39 -22.46 -3.21
N GLU A 252 2.69 -23.54 -2.48
CA GLU A 252 3.71 -23.54 -1.43
C GLU A 252 5.09 -23.16 -1.97
N GLU A 253 5.51 -23.71 -3.11
CA GLU A 253 6.79 -23.41 -3.75
C GLU A 253 6.95 -21.92 -4.10
N PHE A 254 5.90 -21.28 -4.63
CA PHE A 254 5.97 -19.88 -5.03
C PHE A 254 5.78 -18.89 -3.88
N TYR A 255 4.89 -19.21 -2.94
CA TYR A 255 4.39 -18.23 -1.99
C TYR A 255 4.75 -18.55 -0.54
N GLY A 256 5.13 -19.80 -0.24
CA GLY A 256 5.32 -20.30 1.11
C GLY A 256 4.04 -20.24 1.95
N CYS A 257 4.03 -20.93 3.09
CA CYS A 257 2.86 -20.94 3.97
C CYS A 257 2.67 -19.62 4.74
N ASP A 258 3.78 -18.95 5.08
CA ASP A 258 3.78 -17.72 5.89
C ASP A 258 3.92 -16.44 5.03
N GLY A 259 3.89 -16.57 3.70
CA GLY A 259 4.00 -15.43 2.78
C GLY A 259 2.77 -14.53 2.79
N ALA A 260 2.94 -13.28 2.35
CA ALA A 260 1.84 -12.31 2.30
C ALA A 260 0.69 -12.76 1.37
N VAL A 261 1.04 -13.40 0.24
CA VAL A 261 0.08 -13.98 -0.72
C VAL A 261 -0.70 -15.13 -0.10
N ALA A 262 -0.01 -16.06 0.58
CA ALA A 262 -0.64 -17.16 1.31
C ALA A 262 -1.56 -16.68 2.44
N THR A 263 -1.06 -15.75 3.25
CA THR A 263 -1.84 -15.11 4.30
C THR A 263 -3.10 -14.43 3.75
N GLN A 264 -3.02 -13.77 2.59
CA GLN A 264 -4.19 -13.19 1.94
C GLN A 264 -5.17 -14.26 1.44
N MET A 265 -4.67 -15.32 0.81
CA MET A 265 -5.49 -16.43 0.31
C MET A 265 -6.26 -17.12 1.45
N PHE A 266 -5.57 -17.47 2.54
CA PHE A 266 -6.19 -18.12 3.70
C PHE A 266 -7.25 -17.23 4.36
N ARG A 267 -6.97 -15.92 4.53
CA ARG A 267 -7.96 -14.96 5.05
C ARG A 267 -9.21 -14.87 4.16
N ASN A 268 -9.03 -14.93 2.85
CA ASN A 268 -10.14 -14.91 1.90
C ASN A 268 -10.97 -16.19 1.99
N LEU A 269 -10.31 -17.33 2.09
CA LEU A 269 -10.96 -18.63 2.25
C LEU A 269 -11.76 -18.72 3.55
N SER A 270 -11.20 -18.34 4.70
CA SER A 270 -11.94 -18.25 5.96
C SER A 270 -13.18 -17.35 5.83
N SER A 271 -13.01 -16.19 5.19
CA SER A 271 -14.14 -15.27 4.95
C SER A 271 -15.23 -15.89 4.07
N MET A 272 -14.87 -16.67 3.05
CA MET A 272 -15.83 -17.35 2.17
C MET A 272 -16.58 -18.47 2.89
N LEU A 273 -15.92 -19.14 3.84
CA LEU A 273 -16.48 -20.22 4.65
C LEU A 273 -17.37 -19.73 5.81
N GLY A 274 -17.61 -18.42 5.91
CA GLY A 274 -18.66 -17.86 6.78
C GLY A 274 -18.21 -17.45 8.18
N SER A 275 -16.91 -17.37 8.47
CA SER A 275 -16.44 -16.81 9.73
C SER A 275 -16.51 -15.27 9.72
N LYS A 276 -17.53 -14.71 10.39
CA LYS A 276 -17.53 -13.28 10.73
C LYS A 276 -16.52 -13.02 11.84
N LYS A 277 -15.38 -12.39 11.50
CA LYS A 277 -14.41 -11.73 12.40
C LYS A 277 -13.95 -12.56 13.61
N LYS A 278 -12.84 -13.28 13.46
CA LYS A 278 -11.68 -13.29 14.38
C LYS A 278 -10.58 -14.18 13.79
N ILE A 279 -9.90 -13.70 12.76
CA ILE A 279 -8.52 -14.14 12.55
C ILE A 279 -7.73 -13.30 13.55
N GLN A 280 -7.59 -13.83 14.76
CA GLN A 280 -6.47 -13.39 15.59
C GLN A 280 -5.24 -13.71 14.75
N THR A 281 -4.47 -12.67 14.45
CA THR A 281 -3.10 -12.84 13.98
C THR A 281 -2.48 -13.95 14.82
N VAL A 282 -2.00 -15.01 14.17
CA VAL A 282 -1.06 -15.93 14.80
C VAL A 282 0.02 -15.01 15.33
N LYS A 283 0.08 -14.83 16.65
CA LYS A 283 1.20 -14.16 17.29
C LYS A 283 2.42 -14.91 16.75
N ALA A 284 3.25 -14.20 15.99
CA ALA A 284 4.65 -14.57 15.86
C ALA A 284 5.11 -14.98 17.27
N SER A 285 5.56 -16.21 17.39
CA SER A 285 6.01 -16.77 18.66
C SER A 285 6.89 -15.75 19.37
N GLU A 286 6.44 -15.29 20.54
CA GLU A 286 7.27 -14.48 21.43
C GLU A 286 8.48 -15.35 21.83
N PRO A 287 9.73 -14.87 21.70
CA PRO A 287 10.83 -15.46 22.43
C PRO A 287 10.69 -15.04 23.89
N GLU A 288 10.65 -16.01 24.80
CA GLU A 288 10.60 -15.73 26.22
C GLU A 288 11.96 -15.19 26.71
N LYS A 289 11.91 -13.94 27.20
CA LYS A 289 12.77 -13.25 28.18
C LYS A 289 14.12 -12.64 27.77
N GLN A 290 14.06 -11.31 27.68
CA GLN A 290 14.74 -10.35 28.58
C GLN A 290 16.24 -10.14 28.34
N ASP A 291 16.55 -9.14 27.52
CA ASP A 291 17.33 -7.95 27.91
C ASP A 291 17.11 -6.85 26.86
N ALA A 292 17.18 -5.58 27.29
CA ALA A 292 16.64 -4.41 26.60
C ALA A 292 17.23 -4.15 25.19
N GLU A 293 16.38 -4.00 24.16
CA GLU A 293 16.74 -3.45 22.82
C GLU A 293 15.49 -3.11 21.95
N PRO A 294 15.62 -2.36 20.83
CA PRO A 294 15.08 -1.02 20.61
C PRO A 294 13.60 -0.96 20.15
N SER A 295 13.03 0.26 20.12
CA SER A 295 11.60 0.54 19.87
C SER A 295 11.04 -0.14 18.60
N ARG A 296 9.73 -0.43 18.59
CA ARG A 296 8.98 -1.05 17.48
C ARG A 296 9.17 -0.39 16.10
N ALA A 297 9.71 0.82 16.03
CA ALA A 297 10.17 1.47 14.80
C ALA A 297 11.34 0.70 14.13
N GLY A 298 12.15 -0.04 14.89
CA GLY A 298 13.32 -0.78 14.41
C GLY A 298 13.02 -2.01 13.54
N ILE A 299 11.78 -2.54 13.56
CA ILE A 299 11.38 -3.66 12.69
C ILE A 299 11.29 -3.20 11.22
N TRP A 300 10.90 -1.94 10.98
CA TRP A 300 10.81 -1.33 9.66
C TRP A 300 12.18 -1.16 8.99
N ASN A 301 13.22 -0.89 9.78
CA ASN A 301 14.60 -0.74 9.27
C ASN A 301 15.23 -2.03 8.79
N ALA A 302 14.89 -3.17 9.40
CA ALA A 302 15.51 -4.45 9.09
C ALA A 302 15.07 -5.03 7.74
N LEU A 303 13.88 -4.65 7.25
CA LEU A 303 13.36 -5.09 5.95
C LEU A 303 13.79 -4.16 4.81
N ARG A 304 13.95 -2.85 5.07
CA ARG A 304 14.35 -1.88 4.04
C ARG A 304 15.86 -1.88 3.72
N ARG A 305 16.71 -2.40 4.62
CA ARG A 305 18.17 -2.53 4.39
C ARG A 305 18.62 -3.82 3.68
N ARG A 306 17.71 -4.72 3.28
CA ARG A 306 18.07 -5.98 2.58
C ARG A 306 17.96 -5.92 1.06
N SER A 307 17.58 -4.78 0.47
CA SER A 307 17.52 -4.63 -0.99
C SER A 307 18.76 -3.97 -1.62
N ASP A 308 19.71 -3.52 -0.81
CA ASP A 308 20.83 -2.67 -1.27
C ASP A 308 22.22 -3.33 -1.15
N ASP A 309 22.27 -4.66 -1.01
CA ASP A 309 23.51 -5.47 -1.10
C ASP A 309 23.45 -6.51 -2.22
#